data_AF-A0A917XC60-F1
#
_entry.id   AF-A0A917XC60-F1
#
_cell.length_a   1.000
_cell.length_b   1.000
_cell.length_c   1.000
_cell.angle_alpha   90.00
_cell.angle_beta   90.00
_cell.angle_gamma   90.00
#
_symmetry.space_group_name_H-M   'P 1'
#
loop_
_entity.id
_entity.type
_entity.pdbx_description
1 polymer ?
#
loop_
_entity_poly.entity_id
_entity_poly.type
_entity_poly.pdbx_seq_one_letter_code
_entity_poly.pdbx_strand_id
1 'polypeptide(L)'
;MAYLPGLSMRRIAGLYPGKAKTDAKDAAVIADAARTMPHTLRPLQLTDEITAELTVPAGFDQDLAAEATRTSNRIRGLLAQFHPSLERVLGP
;
A
#
# COMPACT_ATOMS: atom_id res chain seq x y z
N MET A 1 2.63 -17.02 9.40
CA MET A 1 3.25 -15.93 8.60
C MET A 1 4.32 -15.25 9.45
N ALA A 2 5.27 -14.54 8.85
CA ALA A 2 6.24 -13.72 9.57
C ALA A 2 6.51 -12.44 8.78
N TYR A 3 6.90 -11.36 9.45
CA TYR A 3 7.19 -10.08 8.82
C TYR A 3 8.60 -9.62 9.18
N LEU A 4 9.23 -8.88 8.27
CA LEU A 4 10.48 -8.19 8.55
C LEU A 4 10.15 -6.79 9.11
N PRO A 5 10.52 -6.47 10.37
CA PRO A 5 10.22 -5.16 10.94
C PRO A 5 10.88 -4.03 10.15
N GLY A 6 10.19 -2.89 10.00
CA GLY A 6 10.62 -1.80 9.11
C GLY A 6 12.01 -1.25 9.40
N LEU A 7 12.44 -1.18 10.67
CA LEU A 7 13.81 -0.78 11.03
C LEU A 7 14.86 -1.81 10.58
N SER A 8 14.57 -3.09 10.74
CA SER A 8 15.43 -4.18 10.26
C SER A 8 15.50 -4.16 8.74
N MET A 9 14.35 -4.06 8.06
CA MET A 9 14.25 -3.94 6.61
C MET A 9 15.08 -2.77 6.08
N ARG A 10 14.95 -1.57 6.67
CA ARG A 10 15.72 -0.39 6.24
C ARG A 10 17.23 -0.57 6.39
N ARG A 11 17.69 -1.24 7.45
CA ARG A 11 19.11 -1.53 7.67
C ARG A 11 19.63 -2.53 6.64
N ILE A 12 18.88 -3.60 6.38
CA ILE A 12 19.25 -4.63 5.40
C ILE A 12 19.23 -4.05 3.98
N ALA A 13 18.22 -3.26 3.63
CA ALA A 13 18.12 -2.61 2.32
C ALA A 13 19.32 -1.69 2.01
N GLY A 14 19.96 -1.14 3.04
CA GLY A 14 21.19 -0.35 2.92
C GLY A 14 22.42 -1.15 2.48
N LEU A 15 22.40 -2.47 2.59
CA LEU A 15 23.46 -3.37 2.11
C LEU A 15 23.35 -3.65 0.61
N TYR A 16 22.23 -3.29 -0.02
CA TYR A 16 21.96 -3.54 -1.43
C TYR A 16 22.26 -2.29 -2.27
N PRO A 17 23.00 -2.42 -3.39
CA PRO A 17 23.33 -1.30 -4.26
C PRO A 17 22.07 -0.63 -4.86
N GLY A 18 22.20 0.63 -5.27
CA GLY A 18 21.12 1.45 -5.83
C GLY A 18 20.39 2.33 -4.81
N LYS A 19 20.16 3.60 -5.17
CA LYS A 19 19.66 4.65 -4.25
C LYS A 19 18.15 4.89 -4.31
N ALA A 20 17.44 4.30 -5.27
CA ALA A 20 16.00 4.45 -5.42
C ALA A 20 15.25 3.37 -4.63
N LYS A 21 14.19 3.77 -3.93
CA LYS A 21 13.20 2.84 -3.38
C LYS A 21 12.35 2.32 -4.54
N THR A 22 12.40 1.01 -4.79
CA THR A 22 11.53 0.35 -5.76
C THR A 22 10.94 -0.89 -5.11
N ASP A 23 9.67 -1.20 -5.38
CA ASP A 23 9.00 -2.35 -4.78
C ASP A 23 9.69 -3.67 -5.14
N ALA A 24 10.24 -3.77 -6.35
CA ALA A 24 11.04 -4.92 -6.80
C ALA A 24 12.30 -5.12 -5.95
N LYS A 25 12.99 -4.04 -5.56
CA LYS A 25 14.15 -4.11 -4.68
C LYS A 25 13.73 -4.52 -3.28
N ASP A 26 12.68 -3.91 -2.74
CA ASP A 26 12.18 -4.22 -1.40
C ASP A 26 11.76 -5.71 -1.31
N ALA A 27 11.12 -6.25 -2.35
CA ALA A 27 10.78 -7.67 -2.44
C ALA A 27 12.02 -8.57 -2.44
N ALA A 28 13.05 -8.23 -3.24
CA ALA A 28 14.29 -8.99 -3.29
C ALA A 28 15.01 -8.99 -1.93
N VAL A 29 15.07 -7.83 -1.26
CA VAL A 29 15.66 -7.68 0.08
C VAL A 29 14.91 -8.52 1.11
N ILE A 30 13.58 -8.49 1.11
CA ILE A 30 12.74 -9.27 2.04
C ILE A 30 12.94 -10.77 1.80
N ALA A 31 12.93 -11.22 0.55
CA ALA A 31 13.13 -12.62 0.20
C ALA A 31 14.51 -13.13 0.61
N ASP A 32 15.56 -12.34 0.36
CA ASP A 32 16.91 -12.73 0.77
C ASP A 32 17.08 -12.70 2.29
N ALA A 33 16.56 -11.68 2.98
CA ALA A 33 16.58 -11.61 4.44
C ALA A 33 15.85 -12.80 5.07
N ALA A 34 14.72 -13.22 4.50
CA ALA A 34 14.00 -14.40 4.94
C ALA A 34 14.83 -15.69 4.78
N ARG A 35 15.62 -15.78 3.71
CA ARG A 35 16.48 -16.93 3.39
C ARG A 35 17.76 -16.98 4.22
N THR A 36 18.44 -15.85 4.40
CA THR A 36 19.79 -15.78 4.97
C THR A 36 19.82 -15.27 6.42
N MET A 37 18.79 -14.53 6.85
CA MET A 37 18.71 -13.90 8.17
C MET A 37 17.36 -14.19 8.86
N PRO A 38 16.93 -15.46 9.05
CA PRO A 38 15.60 -15.80 9.55
C PRO A 38 15.29 -15.22 10.95
N HIS A 39 16.32 -14.99 11.76
CA HIS A 39 16.20 -14.35 13.09
C HIS A 39 15.75 -12.88 13.03
N THR A 40 15.80 -12.24 11.85
CA THR A 40 15.32 -10.87 11.65
C THR A 40 13.80 -10.81 11.41
N LEU A 41 13.18 -11.95 11.08
CA LEU A 41 11.74 -12.07 10.90
C LEU A 41 11.04 -12.20 12.25
N ARG A 42 9.95 -11.46 12.42
CA ARG A 42 9.05 -11.61 13.57
C ARG A 42 7.85 -12.46 13.19
N PRO A 43 7.52 -13.51 13.96
CA PRO A 43 6.35 -14.32 13.69
C PRO A 43 5.07 -13.50 13.87
N LEU A 44 4.10 -13.72 12.96
CA LEU A 44 2.73 -13.26 13.09
C LEU A 44 1.85 -14.46 13.41
N GLN A 45 1.21 -14.39 14.56
CA GLN A 45 0.12 -15.29 14.93
C GLN A 45 -1.17 -14.59 14.52
N LEU A 46 -1.72 -14.98 13.38
CA LEU A 46 -3.08 -14.58 13.01
C LEU A 46 -4.05 -15.48 13.78
N THR A 47 -4.95 -14.86 14.53
CA THR A 47 -6.11 -15.55 15.11
C THR A 47 -7.34 -15.20 14.29
N ASP A 48 -8.35 -16.06 14.36
CA ASP A 48 -9.65 -15.80 13.70
C ASP A 48 -10.27 -14.51 14.22
N GLU A 49 -10.06 -14.19 15.49
CA GLU A 49 -10.54 -12.95 16.12
C GLU A 49 -9.86 -11.70 15.56
N ILE A 50 -8.53 -11.71 15.42
CA ILE A 50 -7.79 -10.60 14.78
C ILE A 50 -8.25 -10.43 13.32
N THR A 51 -8.50 -11.54 12.62
CA THR A 51 -8.95 -11.50 11.22
C THR A 51 -10.36 -10.91 11.12
N ALA A 52 -11.26 -11.30 12.03
CA ALA A 52 -12.61 -10.76 12.12
C ALA A 52 -12.60 -9.26 12.47
N GLU A 53 -11.80 -8.85 13.46
CA GLU A 53 -11.64 -7.44 13.84
C GLU A 53 -11.13 -6.58 12.68
N LEU A 54 -10.16 -7.09 11.89
CA LEU A 54 -9.61 -6.37 10.74
C LEU A 54 -10.58 -6.28 9.56
N THR A 55 -11.58 -7.15 9.48
CA THR A 55 -12.53 -7.17 8.35
C THR A 55 -13.37 -5.89 8.31
N VAL A 56 -13.80 -5.37 9.47
CA VAL A 56 -14.61 -4.15 9.55
C VAL A 56 -13.88 -2.89 9.04
N PRO A 57 -12.70 -2.52 9.56
CA PRO A 57 -11.96 -1.36 9.07
C PRO A 57 -11.48 -1.55 7.63
N ALA A 58 -11.09 -2.77 7.21
CA ALA A 58 -10.73 -3.02 5.82
C ALA A 58 -11.92 -2.81 4.87
N GLY A 59 -13.12 -3.24 5.26
CA GLY A 59 -14.35 -2.97 4.52
C GLY A 59 -14.65 -1.47 4.43
N PHE A 60 -14.51 -0.75 5.55
CA PHE A 60 -14.69 0.70 5.57
C PHE A 60 -13.72 1.43 4.63
N ASP A 61 -12.44 1.04 4.62
CA ASP A 61 -11.44 1.62 3.72
C ASP A 61 -11.79 1.36 2.25
N GLN A 62 -12.31 0.17 1.92
CA GLN A 62 -12.77 -0.16 0.57
C GLN A 62 -13.97 0.70 0.16
N ASP A 63 -14.96 0.82 1.05
CA ASP A 63 -16.15 1.65 0.82
C ASP A 63 -15.77 3.13 0.64
N LEU A 64 -14.84 3.63 1.45
CA LEU A 64 -14.34 5.00 1.36
C LEU A 64 -13.61 5.25 0.02
N ALA A 65 -12.77 4.32 -0.42
CA ALA A 65 -12.09 4.42 -1.71
C ALA A 65 -13.08 4.42 -2.88
N ALA A 66 -14.12 3.59 -2.81
CA ALA A 66 -15.18 3.56 -3.81
C ALA A 66 -15.98 4.88 -3.83
N GLU A 67 -16.32 5.44 -2.67
CA GLU A 67 -17.06 6.69 -2.58
C GLU A 67 -16.23 7.90 -3.03
N ALA A 68 -14.94 7.93 -2.70
CA ALA A 68 -14.01 8.96 -3.19
C ALA A 68 -13.92 8.95 -4.73
N THR A 69 -13.86 7.75 -5.33
CA THR A 69 -13.87 7.57 -6.78
C THR A 69 -15.20 8.03 -7.39
N ARG A 70 -16.32 7.60 -6.81
CA ARG A 70 -17.67 7.98 -7.25
C ARG A 70 -17.87 9.49 -7.20
N THR A 71 -17.49 10.13 -6.09
CA THR A 71 -17.61 11.58 -5.89
C THR A 71 -16.73 12.33 -6.87
N SER A 72 -15.48 11.90 -7.06
CA SER A 72 -14.57 12.52 -8.04
C SER A 72 -15.14 12.45 -9.46
N ASN A 73 -15.65 11.29 -9.88
CA ASN A 73 -16.24 11.12 -11.20
C ASN A 73 -17.51 11.95 -11.38
N ARG A 74 -18.32 12.11 -10.32
CA ARG A 74 -19.49 12.99 -10.36
C ARG A 74 -19.09 14.46 -10.53
N ILE A 75 -18.07 14.92 -9.81
CA ILE A 75 -17.55 16.30 -9.94
C ILE A 75 -17.02 16.53 -11.35
N ARG A 76 -16.19 15.62 -11.87
CA ARG A 76 -15.70 15.68 -13.26
C ARG A 76 -16.83 15.69 -14.28
N GLY A 77 -17.87 14.88 -14.07
CA GLY A 77 -19.07 14.88 -14.90
C GLY A 77 -19.79 16.23 -14.92
N LEU A 78 -19.85 16.95 -13.79
CA LEU A 78 -20.40 18.30 -13.72
C LEU A 78 -19.49 19.33 -14.39
N LEU A 79 -18.18 19.24 -14.17
CA LEU A 79 -17.20 20.13 -14.81
C LEU A 79 -17.22 19.98 -16.33
N ALA A 80 -17.31 18.76 -16.85
CA ALA A 80 -17.45 18.51 -18.28
C ALA A 80 -18.73 19.13 -18.87
N GLN A 81 -19.83 19.14 -18.12
CA GLN A 81 -21.11 19.72 -18.56
C GLN A 81 -21.12 21.25 -18.54
N PHE A 82 -20.61 21.87 -17.47
CA PHE A 82 -20.77 23.31 -17.25
C PHE A 82 -19.49 24.12 -17.52
N HIS A 83 -18.31 23.53 -17.31
CA HIS A 83 -17.01 24.19 -17.41
C HIS A 83 -15.94 23.31 -18.09
N PRO A 84 -16.12 22.95 -19.37
CA PRO A 84 -15.23 22.01 -20.08
C PRO A 84 -13.79 22.51 -20.27
N SER A 85 -13.53 23.81 -20.09
CA SER A 85 -12.18 24.35 -20.03
C SER A 85 -11.46 24.00 -18.73
N LEU A 86 -12.18 23.98 -17.60
CA LEU A 86 -11.63 23.64 -16.29
C LEU A 86 -11.30 22.14 -16.19
N GLU A 87 -12.19 21.28 -16.71
CA GLU A 87 -11.95 19.83 -16.79
C GLU A 87 -10.67 19.51 -17.57
N ARG A 88 -10.40 20.21 -18.68
CA ARG A 88 -9.18 20.02 -19.49
C ARG A 88 -7.89 20.39 -18.76
N VAL A 89 -7.94 21.33 -17.82
CA VAL A 89 -6.75 21.73 -17.02
C VAL A 89 -6.46 20.71 -15.94
N LEU A 90 -7.51 20.13 -15.33
CA LEU A 90 -7.37 19.13 -14.28
C LEU A 90 -6.99 17.75 -14.83
N GLY A 91 -7.39 17.44 -16.06
CA GLY A 91 -7.12 16.16 -16.70
C GLY A 91 -7.99 15.01 -16.11
N PRO A 92 -7.99 13.84 -16.78
CA PRO A 92 -8.63 12.64 -16.25
C PRO A 92 -8.02 12.18 -14.93
#